data_AF-A0A951UDM3-F1
#
_entry.id   AF-A0A951UDM3-F1
#
_cell.length_a   1.000
_cell.length_b   1.000
_cell.length_c   1.000
_cell.angle_alpha   90.00
_cell.angle_beta   90.00
_cell.angle_gamma   90.00
#
_symmetry.space_group_name_H-M   'P 1'
#
loop_
_entity.id
_entity.type
_entity.pdbx_description
1 polymer ?
#
loop_
_entity_poly.entity_id
_entity_poly.type
_entity_poly.pdbx_seq_one_letter_code
_entity_poly.pdbx_strand_id
1 'polypeptide(L)'
;MTASVLPIPTILFQLLFLLVAIALEAAVFHKRLNLTRKISIDYAVSINLLCVIAGWLAFFLLLRFVPQPLKTQIISFVFFDHLLAPQPGNLNLIIVSTGIVIFFCAFLIKLKGLEVLEALLHRSPGQSSSDSPDEGRSLSLSARLNRAIAHTDVNEATVVLLANALSHSAILLLLFFRFIQVNALG
;
A
#
# COMPACT_ATOMS: atom_id res chain seq x y z
N MET A 1 -27.78 -9.31 -19.67
CA MET A 1 -27.26 -9.79 -18.36
C MET A 1 -26.17 -10.82 -18.64
N THR A 2 -24.96 -10.37 -18.98
CA THR A 2 -23.81 -11.27 -19.08
C THR A 2 -23.30 -11.46 -17.66
N ALA A 3 -23.46 -12.66 -17.10
CA ALA A 3 -22.78 -13.04 -15.88
C ALA A 3 -21.27 -12.97 -16.18
N SER A 4 -20.63 -11.85 -15.88
CA SER A 4 -19.17 -11.77 -15.85
C SER A 4 -18.72 -12.69 -14.72
N VAL A 5 -18.40 -13.94 -15.07
CA VAL A 5 -17.86 -14.93 -14.14
C VAL A 5 -16.49 -14.50 -13.61
N LEU A 6 -15.83 -13.56 -14.31
CA LEU A 6 -14.51 -13.04 -13.96
C LEU A 6 -14.61 -11.65 -13.32
N PRO A 7 -13.95 -11.42 -12.17
CA PRO A 7 -13.90 -10.13 -11.46
C PRO A 7 -12.94 -9.13 -12.14
N ILE A 8 -13.08 -8.94 -13.45
CA ILE A 8 -12.24 -8.05 -14.26
C ILE A 8 -12.25 -6.61 -13.73
N PRO A 9 -13.41 -6.02 -13.35
CA PRO A 9 -13.44 -4.67 -12.81
C PRO A 9 -12.61 -4.53 -11.52
N THR A 10 -12.74 -5.48 -10.59
CA THR A 10 -11.97 -5.49 -9.33
C THR A 10 -10.47 -5.53 -9.58
N ILE A 11 -10.01 -6.38 -10.51
CA ILE A 11 -8.59 -6.46 -10.85
C ILE A 11 -8.09 -5.13 -11.45
N LEU A 12 -8.87 -4.53 -12.36
CA LEU A 12 -8.48 -3.28 -13.01
C LEU A 12 -8.41 -2.11 -12.02
N PHE A 13 -9.39 -1.98 -11.12
CA PHE A 13 -9.38 -0.97 -10.06
C PHE A 13 -8.24 -1.20 -9.07
N GLN A 14 -7.96 -2.46 -8.70
CA GLN A 14 -6.84 -2.79 -7.83
C GLN A 14 -5.50 -2.37 -8.46
N LEU A 15 -5.31 -2.65 -9.76
CA LEU A 15 -4.11 -2.21 -10.48
C LEU A 15 -4.01 -0.69 -10.56
N LEU A 16 -5.12 0.00 -10.82
CA LEU A 16 -5.18 1.46 -10.85
C LEU A 16 -4.79 2.07 -9.50
N PHE A 17 -5.38 1.58 -8.40
CA PHE A 17 -5.05 2.06 -7.05
C PHE A 17 -3.61 1.78 -6.67
N LEU A 18 -3.10 0.60 -7.03
CA LEU A 18 -1.70 0.24 -6.81
C LEU A 18 -0.77 1.19 -7.57
N LEU A 19 -1.04 1.48 -8.85
CA LEU A 19 -0.23 2.38 -9.66
C LEU A 19 -0.22 3.81 -9.11
N VAL A 20 -1.39 4.31 -8.70
CA VAL A 20 -1.54 5.65 -8.10
C VAL A 20 -0.78 5.73 -6.77
N ALA A 21 -0.91 4.71 -5.92
CA ALA A 21 -0.18 4.65 -4.65
C ALA A 21 1.33 4.64 -4.88
N ILE A 22 1.83 3.79 -5.77
CA ILE A 22 3.26 3.72 -6.10
C ILE A 22 3.77 5.07 -6.62
N ALA A 23 3.04 5.71 -7.53
CA ALA A 23 3.47 6.98 -8.11
C ALA A 23 3.56 8.10 -7.06
N LEU A 24 2.54 8.22 -6.20
CA LEU A 24 2.51 9.23 -5.13
C LEU A 24 3.56 8.95 -4.07
N GLU A 25 3.70 7.70 -3.62
CA GLU A 25 4.64 7.35 -2.57
C GLU A 25 6.09 7.46 -3.05
N ALA A 26 6.39 7.06 -4.29
CA ALA A 26 7.69 7.29 -4.90
C ALA A 26 8.03 8.78 -5.00
N ALA A 27 7.05 9.64 -5.31
CA ALA A 27 7.26 11.09 -5.34
C ALA A 27 7.54 11.66 -3.95
N VAL A 28 6.86 11.17 -2.91
CA VAL A 28 7.09 11.57 -1.52
C VAL A 28 8.45 11.09 -1.03
N PHE A 29 8.82 9.84 -1.28
CA PHE A 29 10.13 9.30 -0.93
C PHE A 29 11.27 10.04 -1.62
N HIS A 30 11.12 10.36 -2.92
CA HIS A 30 12.11 11.15 -3.64
C HIS A 30 12.32 12.53 -3.01
N LYS A 31 11.22 13.24 -2.69
CA LYS A 31 11.27 14.61 -2.16
C LYS A 31 11.67 14.70 -0.69
N ARG A 32 11.30 13.72 0.13
CA ARG A 32 11.46 13.79 1.59
C ARG A 32 12.64 12.98 2.12
N LEU A 33 13.04 11.90 1.43
CA LEU A 33 14.18 11.07 1.80
C LEU A 33 15.41 11.33 0.92
N ASN A 34 15.34 12.28 -0.02
CA ASN A 34 16.41 12.62 -0.97
C ASN A 34 16.97 11.42 -1.75
N LEU A 35 16.13 10.41 -1.97
CA LEU A 35 16.49 9.20 -2.71
C LEU A 35 16.54 9.49 -4.21
N THR A 36 17.33 8.72 -4.96
CA THR A 36 17.28 8.79 -6.42
C THR A 36 15.89 8.35 -6.92
N ARG A 37 15.42 8.93 -8.02
CA ARG A 37 14.12 8.61 -8.63
C ARG A 37 13.90 7.10 -8.81
N LYS A 38 14.90 6.39 -9.34
CA LYS A 38 14.83 4.93 -9.55
C LYS A 38 14.58 4.19 -8.24
N ILE A 39 15.35 4.52 -7.21
CA ILE A 39 15.28 3.88 -5.88
C ILE A 39 13.92 4.16 -5.23
N SER A 40 13.45 5.41 -5.31
CA SER A 40 12.16 5.78 -4.74
C SER A 40 11.00 4.97 -5.36
N ILE A 41 11.10 4.70 -6.67
CA ILE A 41 10.14 3.85 -7.37
C ILE A 41 10.28 2.39 -6.93
N ASP A 42 11.50 1.84 -6.88
CA ASP A 42 11.72 0.45 -6.48
C ASP A 42 11.18 0.17 -5.07
N TYR A 43 11.46 1.06 -4.11
CA TYR A 43 10.93 0.98 -2.73
C TYR A 43 9.40 1.09 -2.71
N ALA A 44 8.82 2.07 -3.39
CA ALA A 44 7.37 2.25 -3.41
C ALA A 44 6.66 1.04 -4.05
N VAL A 45 7.21 0.46 -5.11
CA VAL A 45 6.70 -0.76 -5.75
C VAL A 45 6.74 -1.92 -4.75
N SER A 46 7.89 -2.21 -4.15
CA SER A 46 8.06 -3.35 -3.24
C SER A 46 7.14 -3.25 -2.02
N ILE A 47 7.07 -2.08 -1.40
CA ILE A 47 6.28 -1.85 -0.18
C ILE A 47 4.78 -1.90 -0.48
N ASN A 48 4.32 -1.28 -1.58
CA ASN A 48 2.89 -1.34 -1.93
C ASN A 48 2.48 -2.74 -2.38
N LEU A 49 3.34 -3.47 -3.11
CA LEU A 49 3.06 -4.86 -3.48
C LEU A 49 3.00 -5.76 -2.25
N LEU A 50 3.92 -5.59 -1.29
CA LEU A 50 3.88 -6.29 -0.01
C LEU A 50 2.58 -6.00 0.74
N CYS A 51 2.13 -4.74 0.76
CA CYS A 51 0.86 -4.36 1.39
C CYS A 51 -0.34 -5.03 0.70
N VAL A 52 -0.35 -5.11 -0.63
CA VAL A 52 -1.41 -5.80 -1.38
C VAL A 52 -1.42 -7.29 -1.06
N ILE A 53 -0.27 -7.96 -1.06
CA ILE A 53 -0.15 -9.39 -0.73
C ILE A 53 -0.61 -9.64 0.71
N ALA A 54 -0.16 -8.83 1.66
CA ALA A 54 -0.56 -8.92 3.06
C ALA A 54 -2.07 -8.68 3.24
N GLY A 55 -2.64 -7.72 2.51
CA GLY A 55 -4.06 -7.44 2.51
C GLY A 55 -4.89 -8.63 2.02
N TRP A 56 -4.50 -9.24 0.90
CA TRP A 56 -5.17 -10.46 0.39
C TRP A 56 -5.02 -11.64 1.34
N LEU A 57 -3.82 -11.84 1.91
CA LEU A 57 -3.59 -12.91 2.88
C LEU A 57 -4.48 -12.72 4.12
N ALA A 58 -4.54 -11.51 4.67
CA ALA A 58 -5.41 -11.15 5.79
C ALA A 58 -6.89 -11.35 5.44
N PHE A 59 -7.32 -10.95 4.24
CA PHE A 59 -8.68 -11.16 3.76
C PHE A 59 -9.06 -12.65 3.77
N PHE A 60 -8.24 -13.52 3.18
CA PHE A 60 -8.51 -14.96 3.16
C PHE A 60 -8.48 -15.59 4.56
N LEU A 61 -7.58 -15.13 5.43
CA LEU A 61 -7.49 -15.61 6.80
C LEU A 61 -8.74 -15.21 7.61
N LEU A 62 -9.16 -13.96 7.52
CA LEU A 62 -10.35 -13.44 8.20
C LEU A 62 -11.62 -14.11 7.69
N LEU A 63 -11.71 -14.36 6.38
CA LEU A 63 -12.86 -15.02 5.75
C LEU A 63 -13.13 -16.42 6.30
N ARG A 64 -12.13 -17.09 6.91
CA ARG A 64 -12.30 -18.37 7.60
C ARG A 64 -13.14 -18.28 8.87
N PHE A 65 -13.12 -17.13 9.54
CA PHE A 65 -13.84 -16.91 10.80
C PHE A 65 -15.25 -16.35 10.58
N VAL A 66 -15.61 -15.99 9.34
CA VAL A 66 -16.91 -15.40 9.01
C VAL A 66 -17.96 -16.49 8.78
N PRO A 67 -19.17 -16.37 9.35
CA PRO A 67 -20.27 -17.32 9.12
C PRO A 67 -20.73 -17.31 7.65
N GLN A 68 -21.16 -18.48 7.16
CA GLN A 68 -21.50 -18.73 5.75
C GLN A 68 -22.38 -17.66 5.06
N PRO A 69 -23.47 -17.13 5.65
CA PRO A 69 -24.30 -16.13 4.98
C PRO A 69 -23.55 -14.81 4.72
N LEU A 70 -22.73 -14.37 5.68
CA LEU A 70 -21.92 -13.16 5.53
C LEU A 70 -20.73 -13.39 4.59
N LYS A 71 -20.18 -14.60 4.57
CA LYS A 71 -19.09 -14.99 3.68
C LYS A 71 -19.47 -14.78 2.21
N THR A 72 -20.65 -15.27 1.81
CA THR A 72 -21.15 -15.11 0.44
C THR A 72 -21.37 -13.63 0.11
N GLN A 73 -21.93 -12.85 1.04
CA GLN A 73 -22.15 -11.42 0.84
C GLN A 73 -20.83 -10.65 0.67
N ILE A 74 -19.81 -10.96 1.47
CA ILE A 74 -18.48 -10.33 1.38
C ILE A 74 -17.80 -10.68 0.06
N ILE A 75 -17.83 -11.96 -0.35
CA ILE A 75 -17.25 -12.39 -1.63
C ILE A 75 -17.96 -11.67 -2.78
N SER A 76 -19.29 -11.65 -2.77
CA SER A 76 -20.05 -10.98 -3.83
C SER A 76 -19.79 -9.47 -3.89
N PHE A 77 -19.62 -8.83 -2.74
CA PHE A 77 -19.27 -7.42 -2.67
C PHE A 77 -17.84 -7.16 -3.18
N VAL A 78 -16.84 -7.91 -2.72
CA VAL A 78 -15.43 -7.70 -3.09
C VAL A 78 -15.16 -8.02 -4.56
N PHE A 79 -15.75 -9.10 -5.08
CA PHE A 79 -15.45 -9.59 -6.43
C PHE A 79 -16.37 -9.03 -7.52
N PHE A 80 -17.61 -8.70 -7.17
CA PHE A 80 -18.61 -8.27 -8.15
C PHE A 80 -19.23 -6.90 -7.85
N ASP A 81 -18.80 -6.22 -6.78
CA ASP A 81 -19.31 -4.90 -6.38
C ASP A 81 -20.85 -4.90 -6.19
N HIS A 82 -21.40 -6.05 -5.77
CA HIS A 82 -22.84 -6.26 -5.60
C HIS A 82 -23.18 -6.56 -4.13
N LEU A 83 -24.12 -5.79 -3.57
CA LEU A 83 -24.73 -6.06 -2.26
C LEU A 83 -26.02 -6.88 -2.47
N LEU A 84 -26.08 -8.11 -1.98
CA LEU A 84 -27.21 -9.03 -2.18
C LEU A 84 -28.38 -8.88 -1.18
N ALA A 85 -28.29 -8.04 -0.14
CA ALA A 85 -29.28 -8.00 0.94
C ALA A 85 -29.58 -6.56 1.44
N PRO A 86 -30.74 -6.31 2.10
CA PRO A 86 -31.17 -4.97 2.49
C PRO A 86 -30.20 -4.36 3.50
N GLN A 87 -29.94 -3.06 3.34
CA GLN A 87 -28.96 -2.29 4.10
C GLN A 87 -29.33 -2.23 5.59
N PRO A 88 -28.58 -2.85 6.52
CA PRO A 88 -28.69 -2.47 7.92
C PRO A 88 -28.23 -1.02 8.09
N GLY A 89 -28.96 -0.20 8.84
CA GLY A 89 -28.71 1.24 9.01
C GLY A 89 -27.31 1.65 9.54
N ASN A 90 -26.47 0.68 9.90
CA ASN A 90 -25.11 0.89 10.42
C ASN A 90 -23.98 0.61 9.41
N LEU A 91 -24.27 0.28 8.14
CA LEU A 91 -23.25 -0.06 7.14
C LEU A 91 -22.22 1.07 6.93
N ASN A 92 -22.65 2.33 6.90
CA ASN A 92 -21.73 3.46 6.70
C ASN A 92 -20.69 3.54 7.80
N LEU A 93 -21.09 3.32 9.06
CA LEU A 93 -20.17 3.31 10.20
C LEU A 93 -19.19 2.14 10.11
N ILE A 94 -19.67 0.96 9.71
CA ILE A 94 -18.83 -0.23 9.51
C ILE A 94 -17.82 -0.01 8.38
N ILE A 95 -18.22 0.58 7.26
CA ILE A 95 -17.34 0.86 6.12
C ILE A 95 -16.26 1.88 6.51
N VAL A 96 -16.65 2.98 7.16
CA VAL A 96 -15.71 4.02 7.60
C VAL A 96 -14.72 3.48 8.62
N SER A 97 -15.20 2.76 9.64
CA SER A 97 -14.33 2.15 10.65
C SER A 97 -13.37 1.12 10.05
N THR A 98 -13.84 0.28 9.13
CA THR A 98 -12.99 -0.68 8.41
C THR A 98 -11.93 0.04 7.59
N GLY A 99 -12.29 1.13 6.89
CA GLY A 99 -11.34 1.94 6.13
C GLY A 99 -10.24 2.55 7.00
N ILE A 100 -10.59 3.04 8.19
CA ILE A 100 -9.62 3.56 9.17
C ILE A 100 -8.67 2.45 9.64
N VAL A 101 -9.20 1.27 9.95
CA VAL A 101 -8.37 0.12 10.36
C VAL A 101 -7.42 -0.29 9.24
N ILE A 102 -7.91 -0.39 7.99
CA ILE A 102 -7.09 -0.71 6.82
C ILE A 102 -5.99 0.32 6.64
N PHE A 103 -6.29 1.62 6.80
CA PHE A 103 -5.31 2.69 6.70
C PHE A 103 -4.14 2.52 7.69
N PHE A 104 -4.45 2.26 8.96
CA PHE A 104 -3.43 2.05 9.99
C PHE A 104 -2.65 0.75 9.80
N CYS A 105 -3.33 -0.35 9.45
CA CYS A 105 -2.65 -1.61 9.13
C CYS A 105 -1.70 -1.45 7.95
N ALA A 106 -2.14 -0.79 6.88
CA ALA A 106 -1.30 -0.48 5.74
C ALA A 106 -0.09 0.37 6.16
N PHE A 107 -0.30 1.43 6.94
CA PHE A 107 0.80 2.24 7.48
C PHE A 107 1.83 1.41 8.24
N LEU A 108 1.40 0.53 9.16
CA LEU A 108 2.30 -0.33 9.94
C LEU A 108 3.07 -1.32 9.06
N ILE A 109 2.40 -1.94 8.09
CA ILE A 109 3.03 -2.85 7.12
C ILE A 109 4.06 -2.10 6.29
N LYS A 110 3.78 -0.86 5.87
CA LYS A 110 4.71 -0.05 5.08
C LYS A 110 5.93 0.37 5.89
N LEU A 111 5.72 0.77 7.14
CA LEU A 111 6.81 1.13 8.05
C LEU A 111 7.74 -0.06 8.28
N LYS A 112 7.20 -1.23 8.65
CA LYS A 112 8.01 -2.44 8.83
C LYS A 112 8.57 -2.99 7.53
N GLY A 113 7.85 -2.84 6.42
CA GLY A 113 8.32 -3.23 5.09
C GLY A 113 9.55 -2.44 4.66
N LEU A 114 9.58 -1.13 4.96
CA LEU A 114 10.74 -0.28 4.68
C LEU A 114 11.97 -0.72 5.50
N GLU A 115 11.79 -0.91 6.81
CA GLU A 115 12.84 -1.38 7.74
C GLU A 115 13.41 -2.75 7.31
N VAL A 116 12.54 -3.70 6.95
CA VAL A 116 12.97 -5.03 6.47
C VAL A 116 13.69 -4.94 5.12
N LEU A 117 13.20 -4.11 4.20
CA LEU A 117 13.82 -3.96 2.88
C LEU A 117 15.22 -3.34 2.99
N GLU A 118 15.41 -2.39 3.91
CA GLU A 118 16.72 -1.85 4.23
C GLU A 118 17.65 -2.89 4.85
N ALA A 119 17.16 -3.68 5.82
CA ALA A 119 17.93 -4.73 6.46
C ALA A 119 18.38 -5.82 5.47
N LEU A 120 17.51 -6.19 4.52
CA LEU A 120 17.83 -7.15 3.46
C LEU A 120 18.86 -6.59 2.48
N LEU A 121 18.77 -5.30 2.13
CA LEU A 121 19.70 -4.66 1.22
C LEU A 121 21.10 -4.48 1.85
N HIS A 122 21.17 -4.24 3.17
CA HIS A 122 22.43 -4.22 3.93
C HIS A 122 23.08 -5.60 4.11
N ARG A 123 22.30 -6.69 4.08
CA ARG A 123 22.79 -8.07 4.27
C ARG A 123 23.37 -8.72 3.00
N SER A 124 23.43 -8.01 1.87
CA SER A 124 24.09 -8.54 0.67
C SER A 124 25.56 -8.87 0.96
N PRO A 125 26.04 -10.10 0.72
CA PRO A 125 27.35 -10.55 1.15
C PRO A 125 28.43 -9.94 0.24
N GLY A 126 29.07 -8.88 0.73
CA GLY A 126 30.22 -8.27 0.07
C GLY A 126 30.96 -7.25 0.92
N GLN A 127 30.77 -7.23 2.24
CA GLN A 127 31.49 -6.29 3.11
C GLN A 127 31.92 -6.98 4.40
N SER A 128 32.81 -7.96 4.24
CA SER A 128 33.76 -8.33 5.28
C SER A 128 35.14 -7.84 4.85
N SER A 129 35.82 -7.19 5.80
CA SER A 129 37.25 -6.84 5.85
C SER A 129 37.74 -5.52 5.20
N SER A 130 38.29 -4.69 6.10
CA SER A 130 39.58 -3.99 6.01
C SER A 130 39.63 -2.54 5.54
N ASP A 131 40.32 -1.76 6.38
CA ASP A 131 40.92 -0.46 6.11
C ASP A 131 41.64 -0.41 4.76
N SER A 132 41.25 0.53 3.90
CA SER A 132 42.17 1.26 3.00
C SER A 132 41.43 2.44 2.34
N PRO A 133 42.09 3.60 2.16
CA PRO A 133 41.51 4.72 1.42
C PRO A 133 41.96 4.62 -0.04
N ASP A 134 41.06 4.24 -0.96
CA ASP A 134 40.98 4.89 -2.27
C ASP A 134 39.76 4.44 -3.11
N GLU A 135 39.15 5.47 -3.71
CA GLU A 135 38.39 5.52 -4.96
C GLU A 135 37.67 4.27 -5.51
N GLY A 136 36.33 4.35 -5.62
CA GLY A 136 35.62 3.53 -6.61
C GLY A 136 34.15 3.17 -6.37
N ARG A 137 33.25 4.17 -6.43
CA ARG A 137 31.90 4.03 -7.04
C ARG A 137 30.79 3.18 -6.40
N SER A 138 30.91 2.64 -5.19
CA SER A 138 29.75 2.02 -4.49
C SER A 138 29.46 2.62 -3.10
N LEU A 139 29.98 3.81 -2.83
CA LEU A 139 29.65 4.62 -1.65
C LEU A 139 28.17 5.04 -1.67
N SER A 140 27.38 4.11 -1.15
CA SER A 140 26.41 4.31 -0.08
C SER A 140 25.00 4.75 -0.49
N LEU A 141 24.30 3.89 -1.24
CA LEU A 141 22.83 3.93 -1.22
C LEU A 141 22.31 3.78 0.21
N SER A 142 22.91 2.84 0.94
CA SER A 142 22.74 2.60 2.36
C SER A 142 23.23 3.77 3.21
N ALA A 143 24.46 4.28 3.08
CA ALA A 143 24.89 5.40 3.95
C ALA A 143 24.33 6.78 3.55
N ARG A 144 23.76 6.98 2.34
CA ARG A 144 22.94 8.16 2.03
C ARG A 144 21.56 8.05 2.68
N LEU A 145 20.95 6.87 2.64
CA LEU A 145 19.71 6.56 3.34
C LEU A 145 19.92 6.68 4.86
N ASN A 146 20.92 6.00 5.41
CA ASN A 146 21.27 6.03 6.83
C ASN A 146 21.72 7.43 7.30
N ARG A 147 22.28 8.29 6.43
CA ARG A 147 22.57 9.70 6.78
C ARG A 147 21.33 10.60 6.69
N ALA A 148 20.38 10.29 5.81
CA ALA A 148 19.06 10.93 5.77
C ALA A 148 18.13 10.45 6.90
N ILE A 149 18.33 9.23 7.40
CA ILE A 149 17.52 8.58 8.44
C ILE A 149 18.12 8.82 9.84
N ALA A 150 19.44 8.73 10.03
CA ALA A 150 20.08 8.90 11.35
C ALA A 150 19.96 10.32 11.93
N HIS A 151 19.61 11.33 11.13
CA HIS A 151 19.24 12.66 11.65
C HIS A 151 17.74 12.77 11.99
N THR A 152 16.94 11.72 11.74
CA THR A 152 15.50 11.88 11.47
C THR A 152 14.65 10.61 11.65
N ASP A 153 14.88 9.77 12.67
CA ASP A 153 13.98 8.63 13.00
C ASP A 153 12.50 9.05 13.16
N VAL A 154 12.26 10.23 13.75
CA VAL A 154 10.91 10.82 13.87
C VAL A 154 10.32 11.20 12.49
N ASN A 155 11.17 11.47 11.50
CA ASN A 155 10.75 11.90 10.18
C ASN A 155 10.45 10.73 9.25
N GLU A 156 11.08 9.57 9.40
CA GLU A 156 10.78 8.40 8.55
C GLU A 156 9.34 7.96 8.71
N ALA A 157 8.90 7.71 9.95
CA ALA A 157 7.52 7.37 10.25
C ALA A 157 6.56 8.46 9.76
N THR A 158 6.95 9.73 9.89
CA THR A 158 6.16 10.88 9.40
C THR A 158 6.08 10.90 7.87
N VAL A 159 7.16 10.57 7.17
CA VAL A 159 7.23 10.52 5.70
C VAL A 159 6.42 9.34 5.17
N VAL A 160 6.53 8.16 5.78
CA VAL A 160 5.70 6.99 5.44
C VAL A 160 4.23 7.27 5.73
N LEU A 161 3.91 7.92 6.86
CA LEU A 161 2.54 8.31 7.20
C LEU A 161 1.99 9.31 6.19
N LEU A 162 2.76 10.33 5.83
CA LEU A 162 2.39 11.33 4.82
C LEU A 162 2.17 10.69 3.45
N ALA A 163 3.08 9.80 3.04
CA ALA A 163 2.99 9.07 1.78
C ALA A 163 1.71 8.22 1.75
N ASN A 164 1.44 7.49 2.83
CA ASN A 164 0.24 6.67 2.98
C ASN A 164 -1.05 7.51 3.03
N ALA A 165 -1.04 8.64 3.72
CA ALA A 165 -2.16 9.57 3.77
C ALA A 165 -2.47 10.13 2.38
N LEU A 166 -1.47 10.60 1.65
CA LEU A 166 -1.63 11.13 0.30
C LEU A 166 -2.15 10.07 -0.68
N SER A 167 -1.60 8.85 -0.64
CA SER A 167 -2.06 7.77 -1.51
C SER A 167 -3.50 7.36 -1.21
N HIS A 168 -3.87 7.21 0.07
CA HIS A 168 -5.23 6.86 0.46
C HIS A 168 -6.22 7.98 0.19
N SER A 169 -5.85 9.25 0.39
CA SER A 169 -6.69 10.39 0.01
C SER A 169 -6.94 10.44 -1.50
N ALA A 170 -5.93 10.18 -2.32
CA ALA A 170 -6.09 10.11 -3.78
C ALA A 170 -6.99 8.95 -4.21
N ILE A 171 -6.85 7.77 -3.58
CA ILE A 171 -7.71 6.61 -3.84
C ILE A 171 -9.17 6.93 -3.44
N LEU A 172 -9.40 7.54 -2.28
CA LEU A 172 -10.73 7.97 -1.85
C LEU A 172 -11.36 8.96 -2.84
N LEU A 173 -10.57 9.89 -3.36
CA LEU A 173 -11.02 10.85 -4.37
C LEU A 173 -11.39 10.16 -5.69
N LEU A 174 -10.61 9.17 -6.13
CA LEU A 174 -10.96 8.34 -7.29
C LEU A 174 -12.27 7.55 -7.06
N LEU A 175 -12.45 6.98 -5.87
CA LEU A 175 -13.68 6.28 -5.51
C LEU A 175 -14.88 7.23 -5.46
N PHE A 176 -14.69 8.46 -4.98
CA PHE A 176 -15.71 9.49 -4.98
C PHE A 176 -16.13 9.89 -6.40
N PHE A 177 -15.18 10.09 -7.30
CA PHE A 177 -15.50 10.34 -8.70
C PHE A 177 -16.23 9.18 -9.36
N ARG A 178 -15.81 7.93 -9.08
CA ARG A 178 -16.52 6.73 -9.52
C ARG A 178 -17.96 6.73 -9.02
N PHE A 179 -18.18 7.03 -7.74
CA PHE A 179 -19.50 7.09 -7.14
C PHE A 179 -20.39 8.14 -7.80
N ILE A 180 -19.86 9.34 -8.06
CA ILE A 180 -20.59 10.38 -8.80
C ILE A 180 -20.95 9.89 -10.20
N GLN A 181 -19.99 9.32 -10.96
CA GLN A 181 -20.24 8.86 -12.32
C GLN A 181 -21.32 7.78 -12.37
N VAL A 182 -21.28 6.80 -11.46
CA VAL A 182 -22.29 5.73 -11.40
C VAL A 182 -23.66 6.29 -11.04
N ASN A 183 -23.76 7.22 -10.10
CA ASN A 183 -25.05 7.81 -9.69
C ASN A 183 -25.56 8.93 -10.60
N ALA A 184 -24.69 9.55 -11.40
CA ALA A 184 -25.07 10.57 -12.38
C ALA A 184 -25.49 9.97 -13.73
N LEU A 185 -25.09 8.72 -14.01
CA LEU A 185 -25.44 7.97 -15.23
C LEU A 185 -26.52 6.90 -14.99
N GLY A 186 -27.00 6.75 -13.74
CA GLY A 186 -28.10 5.85 -13.36
C GLY A 186 -29.38 6.62 -13.07
#